data_AF-A0A1S8TDQ5-F1
#
_entry.id   AF-A0A1S8TDQ5-F1
#
_cell.length_a   1.000
_cell.length_b   1.000
_cell.length_c   1.000
_cell.angle_alpha   90.00
_cell.angle_beta   90.00
_cell.angle_gamma   90.00
#
_symmetry.space_group_name_H-M   'P 1'
#
loop_
_entity.id
_entity.type
_entity.pdbx_description
1 polymer ?
#
loop_
_entity_poly.entity_id
_entity_poly.type
_entity_poly.pdbx_seq_one_letter_code
_entity_poly.pdbx_strand_id
1 'polypeptide(L)' 'MANKRKNTKKQMASLGLKKTPNGDYAYIDPEDKTGSYKPVRNKNDK' A
#
# COMPACT_ATOMS: atom_id res chain seq x y z
N MET A 1 10.81 21.94 15.51
CA MET A 1 9.87 21.28 14.57
C MET A 1 10.30 19.84 14.36
N ALA A 2 9.53 18.86 14.84
CA ALA A 2 9.82 17.46 14.55
C ALA A 2 9.48 17.17 13.08
N ASN A 3 10.43 16.62 12.32
CA ASN A 3 10.17 16.16 10.96
C ASN A 3 9.19 14.98 11.04
N LYS A 4 7.90 15.24 10.79
CA LYS A 4 6.90 14.18 10.70
C LYS A 4 7.33 13.20 9.61
N ARG A 5 7.50 11.93 9.98
CA ARG A 5 7.78 10.86 9.00
C ARG A 5 6.57 10.77 8.06
N LYS A 6 6.81 10.99 6.77
CA LYS A 6 5.80 10.84 5.73
C LYS A 6 5.74 9.36 5.34
N ASN A 7 4.55 8.77 5.38
CA ASN A 7 4.36 7.41 4.89
C ASN A 7 4.54 7.38 3.38
N THR A 8 5.34 6.44 2.89
CA THR A 8 5.58 6.26 1.46
C THR A 8 4.44 5.48 0.80
N LYS A 9 4.25 5.64 -0.51
CA LYS A 9 3.25 4.87 -1.28
C LYS A 9 3.44 3.35 -1.11
N LYS A 10 4.69 2.88 -0.99
CA LYS A 10 5.01 1.45 -0.79
C LYS A 10 4.51 0.92 0.56
N GLN A 11 4.69 1.69 1.63
CA GLN A 11 4.21 1.32 2.97
C GLN A 11 2.68 1.27 3.03
N MET A 12 2.00 2.19 2.34
CA MET A 12 0.54 2.18 2.27
C MET A 12 0.04 0.99 1.46
N ALA A 13 0.71 0.67 0.34
CA ALA A 13 0.39 -0.50 -0.46
C ALA A 13 0.57 -1.81 0.33
N SER A 14 1.61 -1.95 1.16
CA SER A 14 1.77 -3.15 2.01
C SER A 14 0.64 -3.34 3.02
N LEU A 15 -0.06 -2.26 3.41
CA LEU A 15 -1.24 -2.31 4.27
C LEU A 15 -2.54 -2.57 3.49
N GLY A 16 -2.44 -2.84 2.18
CA GLY A 16 -3.60 -2.99 1.33
C GLY A 16 -4.33 -1.67 1.08
N LEU A 17 -3.64 -0.53 1.16
CA LEU A 17 -4.24 0.79 0.94
C LEU A 17 -3.71 1.43 -0.36
N LYS A 18 -4.63 1.94 -1.19
CA LYS A 18 -4.34 2.69 -2.43
C LYS A 18 -4.78 4.13 -2.28
N LYS A 19 -3.96 5.04 -2.82
CA LYS A 19 -4.30 6.47 -2.84
C LYS A 19 -5.39 6.72 -3.89
N THR A 20 -6.49 7.34 -3.48
CA THR A 20 -7.60 7.72 -4.35
C THR A 20 -7.27 9.01 -5.12
N PRO A 21 -8.00 9.32 -6.20
CA PRO A 21 -7.86 10.60 -6.90
C PRO A 21 -8.06 11.81 -5.99
N ASN A 22 -8.90 11.67 -4.97
CA ASN A 22 -9.23 12.71 -3.99
C ASN A 22 -8.10 12.94 -2.96
N GLY A 23 -7.07 12.10 -2.96
CA GLY A 23 -5.92 12.23 -2.07
C GLY A 23 -5.97 11.36 -0.82
N ASP A 24 -7.12 10.75 -0.55
CA ASP A 24 -7.35 9.82 0.56
C ASP A 24 -6.77 8.42 0.28
N TYR A 25 -6.84 7.52 1.26
CA TYR A 25 -6.48 6.12 1.10
C TYR A 25 -7.71 5.25 1.25
N ALA A 26 -7.92 4.36 0.29
CA ALA A 26 -8.97 3.35 0.32
C ALA A 26 -8.35 1.96 0.32
N TYR A 27 -9.06 0.98 0.88
CA TYR A 27 -8.66 -0.42 0.80
C TYR A 27 -8.60 -0.86 -0.66
N ILE A 28 -7.55 -1.62 -0.99
CA ILE A 28 -7.44 -2.35 -2.23
C ILE A 28 -8.39 -3.53 -2.08
N ASP A 29 -9.45 -3.51 -2.87
CA ASP A 29 -10.34 -4.66 -2.99
C ASP A 29 -9.54 -5.84 -3.58
N PRO A 30 -9.44 -6.99 -2.91
CA PRO A 30 -8.76 -8.16 -3.45
C PRO A 30 -9.40 -8.69 -4.74
N GLU A 31 -10.65 -8.34 -5.05
CA GLU A 31 -11.34 -8.69 -6.30
C GLU A 31 -11.04 -7.72 -7.45
N ASP A 32 -10.48 -6.53 -7.15
CA ASP A 32 -10.12 -5.53 -8.13
C ASP A 32 -8.82 -5.92 -8.86
N LYS A 33 -8.98 -6.71 -9.92
CA LYS A 33 -7.91 -7.16 -10.83
C LYS A 33 -7.22 -6.03 -11.59
N THR A 34 -7.69 -4.78 -11.48
CA THR A 34 -7.03 -3.63 -12.11
C THR A 34 -5.79 -3.16 -11.35
N GLY A 35 -5.62 -3.58 -10.09
CA GLY A 35 -4.45 -3.30 -9.28
C GLY A 35 -3.36 -4.36 -9.47
N SER A 36 -2.18 -3.96 -9.96
CA SER A 36 -0.96 -4.79 -9.94
C SER A 36 -0.40 -4.93 -8.51
N TYR A 37 -1.24 -5.37 -7.57
CA TYR A 37 -0.83 -5.68 -6.21
C TYR A 37 -0.05 -6.98 -6.26
N LYS A 38 1.28 -6.88 -6.30
CA LYS A 38 2.17 -8.02 -6.11
C LYS A 38 2.36 -8.20 -4.60
N PRO A 39 1.77 -9.21 -3.96
CA PRO A 39 2.02 -9.48 -2.55
C PRO A 39 3.51 -9.76 -2.38
N VAL A 40 4.21 -8.91 -1.62
CA VAL A 40 5.61 -9.12 -1.27
C VAL A 40 5.65 -10.15 -0.14
N ARG A 41 5.33 -11.41 -0.45
CA ARG A 41 5.66 -12.52 0.44
C ARG A 41 7.14 -12.82 0.23
N ASN A 42 7.97 -12.43 1.19
CA ASN A 42 9.34 -12.95 1.28
C ASN A 42 9.21 -14.45 1.55
N LYS A 43 9.48 -15.29 0.55
CA LYS A 43 9.47 -16.76 0.69
C LYS A 43 10.73 -17.32 1.38
N ASN A 44 11.52 -16.45 2.02
CA ASN A 44 12.81 -16.81 2.61
C ASN A 44 12.88 -16.32 4.05
N ASP A 45 12.14 -16.96 4.94
CA ASP A 45 12.55 -17.11 6.33
C ASP A 45 12.49 -18.61 6.60
N LYS A 46 13.64 -19.27 6.43
CA LYS A 46 13.88 -20.68 6.73
C LYS A 46 14.59 -20.76 8.09
#